data_AF-A0AA42KWR9-F1
#
_entry.id   AF-A0AA42KWR9-F1
#
_cell.length_a   1.000
_cell.length_b   1.000
_cell.length_c   1.000
_cell.angle_alpha   90.00
_cell.angle_beta   90.00
_cell.angle_gamma   90.00
#
_symmetry.space_group_name_H-M   'P 1'
#
loop_
_entity.id
_entity.type
_entity.pdbx_description
1 polymer ?
#
loop_
_entity_poly.entity_id
_entity_poly.type
_entity_poly.pdbx_seq_one_letter_code
_entity_poly.pdbx_strand_id
1 'polypeptide(L)'
;MSRSSHTAEWVEDNLPPELRAVLGCAERVILVANNPAISARDFEALALGPRDVVVSFNTAVKAELLSAETVNVFVHGYHGQDFHFFGLPCRPCITRLFEQSPQRCFSLLVGVVNPMSALPRVAIYEDRIPLPSLLDYPRIRPSGKPFAGPSTGFNAMVLFDWLRGRPGYSYELLALGFSNEAGTLWKGHAWDYERAWMQASRVRVIALENTGKRWWWPWRPGGRKGQ
;
A
#
# COMPACT_ATOMS: atom_id res chain seq x y z
N MET A 1 29.69 -12.66 -6.37
CA MET A 1 28.27 -13.00 -6.62
C MET A 1 27.49 -12.54 -5.40
N SER A 2 26.52 -11.64 -5.63
CA SER A 2 26.18 -10.55 -4.72
C SER A 2 24.99 -10.88 -3.81
N ARG A 3 25.07 -10.54 -2.51
CA ARG A 3 23.94 -10.60 -1.55
C ARG A 3 22.67 -9.90 -2.07
N SER A 4 22.79 -8.97 -3.02
CA SER A 4 21.67 -8.23 -3.60
C SER A 4 20.73 -9.05 -4.50
N SER A 5 21.22 -10.10 -5.18
CA SER A 5 20.35 -10.93 -6.03
C SER A 5 19.43 -11.80 -5.17
N HIS A 6 19.95 -12.37 -4.09
CA HIS A 6 19.18 -13.17 -3.15
C HIS A 6 18.10 -12.38 -2.42
N THR A 7 18.38 -11.11 -2.05
CA THR A 7 17.37 -10.24 -1.44
C THR A 7 16.25 -9.90 -2.42
N ALA A 8 16.58 -9.66 -3.69
CA ALA A 8 15.60 -9.37 -4.73
C ALA A 8 14.71 -10.59 -5.04
N GLU A 9 15.30 -11.77 -5.21
CA GLU A 9 14.56 -13.02 -5.43
C GLU A 9 13.62 -13.31 -4.26
N TRP A 10 14.10 -13.18 -3.01
CA TRP A 10 13.27 -13.40 -1.82
C TRP A 10 12.04 -12.48 -1.75
N VAL A 11 12.18 -11.18 -2.08
CA VAL A 11 11.04 -10.25 -2.03
C VAL A 11 9.92 -10.69 -2.99
N GLU A 12 10.30 -11.12 -4.20
CA GLU A 12 9.35 -11.57 -5.21
C GLU A 12 8.81 -12.98 -4.89
N ASP A 13 9.66 -13.89 -4.42
CA ASP A 13 9.28 -15.28 -4.14
C ASP A 13 8.34 -15.44 -2.94
N ASN A 14 8.28 -14.44 -2.04
CA ASN A 14 7.26 -14.39 -0.99
C ASN A 14 5.85 -14.11 -1.53
N LEU A 15 5.71 -13.63 -2.77
CA LEU A 15 4.41 -13.49 -3.39
C LEU A 15 3.91 -14.87 -3.87
N PRO A 16 2.65 -15.22 -3.56
CA PRO A 16 2.02 -16.40 -4.14
C PRO A 16 2.17 -16.42 -5.67
N PRO A 17 2.48 -17.57 -6.28
CA PRO A 17 2.64 -17.66 -7.74
C PRO A 17 1.45 -17.10 -8.50
N GLU A 18 0.23 -17.30 -8.01
CA GLU A 18 -0.99 -16.76 -8.63
C GLU A 18 -1.04 -15.24 -8.57
N LEU A 19 -0.58 -14.64 -7.48
CA LEU A 19 -0.49 -13.19 -7.37
C LEU A 19 0.58 -12.62 -8.32
N ARG A 20 1.74 -13.28 -8.45
CA ARG A 20 2.76 -12.89 -9.42
C ARG A 20 2.23 -12.93 -10.84
N ALA A 21 1.55 -14.01 -11.22
CA ALA A 21 0.95 -14.15 -12.55
C ALA A 21 -0.09 -13.06 -12.83
N VAL A 22 -0.94 -12.76 -11.85
CA VAL A 22 -1.93 -11.69 -11.95
C VAL A 22 -1.27 -10.32 -12.10
N LEU A 23 -0.26 -10.01 -11.29
CA LEU A 23 0.49 -8.76 -11.36
C LEU A 23 1.25 -8.62 -12.69
N GLY A 24 1.76 -9.72 -13.26
CA GLY A 24 2.42 -9.69 -14.57
C GLY A 24 1.47 -9.38 -15.74
N CYS A 25 0.18 -9.66 -15.56
CA CYS A 25 -0.87 -9.39 -16.54
C CYS A 25 -1.69 -8.12 -16.25
N ALA A 26 -1.43 -7.46 -15.13
CA ALA A 26 -2.20 -6.31 -14.67
C ALA A 26 -1.97 -5.07 -15.54
N GLU A 27 -3.02 -4.29 -15.77
CA GLU A 27 -2.91 -2.99 -16.44
C GLU A 27 -2.60 -1.89 -15.41
N ARG A 28 -3.28 -1.94 -14.27
CA ARG A 28 -3.11 -0.98 -13.18
C ARG A 28 -3.08 -1.71 -11.84
N VAL A 29 -2.21 -1.23 -10.96
CA VAL A 29 -2.27 -1.50 -9.52
C VAL A 29 -2.70 -0.20 -8.85
N ILE A 30 -3.86 -0.20 -8.21
CA ILE A 30 -4.44 0.97 -7.54
C ILE A 30 -4.39 0.77 -6.04
N LEU A 31 -3.56 1.57 -5.36
CA LEU A 31 -3.52 1.65 -3.91
C LEU A 31 -4.65 2.56 -3.43
N VAL A 32 -5.56 2.04 -2.61
CA VAL A 32 -6.70 2.80 -2.07
C VAL A 32 -6.47 3.06 -0.59
N ALA A 33 -6.22 4.32 -0.24
CA ALA A 33 -6.07 4.72 1.14
C ALA A 33 -7.38 4.57 1.93
N ASN A 34 -7.30 4.47 3.26
CA ASN A 34 -8.48 4.57 4.14
C ASN A 34 -8.93 6.04 4.33
N ASN A 35 -8.74 6.90 3.32
CA ASN A 35 -9.07 8.31 3.39
C ASN A 35 -10.61 8.49 3.35
N PRO A 36 -11.23 9.13 4.37
CA PRO A 36 -12.66 9.35 4.40
C PRO A 36 -13.20 10.14 3.21
N ALA A 37 -12.39 11.00 2.59
CA ALA A 37 -12.79 11.81 1.44
C ALA A 37 -13.06 11.00 0.16
N ILE A 38 -12.54 9.77 0.06
CA ILE A 38 -12.83 8.88 -1.06
C ILE A 38 -14.30 8.47 -1.02
N SER A 39 -15.00 8.69 -2.12
CA SER A 39 -16.42 8.40 -2.32
C SER A 39 -16.65 7.31 -3.37
N ALA A 40 -17.90 6.90 -3.54
CA ALA A 40 -18.30 5.97 -4.60
C ALA A 40 -18.00 6.52 -6.01
N ARG A 41 -18.14 7.85 -6.21
CA ARG A 41 -17.81 8.50 -7.49
C ARG A 41 -16.35 8.37 -7.88
N ASP A 42 -15.45 8.40 -6.90
CA ASP A 42 -14.03 8.17 -7.14
C ASP A 42 -13.80 6.76 -7.72
N PHE A 43 -14.51 5.75 -7.19
CA PHE A 43 -14.44 4.37 -7.69
C PHE A 43 -15.09 4.22 -9.06
N GLU A 44 -16.22 4.86 -9.29
CA GLU A 44 -16.88 4.89 -10.61
C GLU A 44 -15.95 5.53 -11.66
N ALA A 45 -15.29 6.64 -11.32
CA ALA A 45 -14.36 7.35 -12.20
C ALA A 45 -13.10 6.54 -12.53
N LEU A 46 -12.69 5.61 -11.67
CA LEU A 46 -11.59 4.68 -11.99
C LEU A 46 -11.93 3.76 -13.16
N ALA A 47 -13.22 3.53 -13.44
CA ALA A 47 -13.70 2.56 -14.43
C ALA A 47 -12.96 1.22 -14.29
N LEU A 48 -13.04 0.63 -13.09
CA LEU A 48 -12.31 -0.58 -12.74
C LEU A 48 -12.75 -1.76 -13.63
N GLY A 49 -11.79 -2.56 -14.06
CA GLY A 49 -11.97 -3.73 -14.89
C GLY A 49 -11.20 -4.96 -14.40
N PRO A 50 -11.31 -6.09 -15.11
CA PRO A 50 -10.81 -7.38 -14.64
C PRO A 50 -9.28 -7.50 -14.56
N ARG A 51 -8.55 -6.58 -15.20
CA ARG A 51 -7.08 -6.51 -15.19
C ARG A 51 -6.54 -5.49 -14.20
N ASP A 52 -7.41 -4.85 -13.43
CA ASP A 52 -7.02 -3.98 -12.33
C ASP A 52 -6.83 -4.76 -11.04
N VAL A 53 -5.76 -4.39 -10.34
CA VAL A 53 -5.45 -4.87 -8.99
C VAL A 53 -5.72 -3.74 -8.03
N VAL A 54 -6.73 -3.91 -7.17
CA VAL A 54 -7.09 -2.93 -6.15
C VAL A 54 -6.51 -3.38 -4.81
N VAL A 55 -5.65 -2.54 -4.25
CA VAL A 55 -4.94 -2.81 -3.00
C VAL A 55 -5.56 -1.98 -1.88
N SER A 56 -6.06 -2.65 -0.84
CA SER A 56 -6.69 -2.03 0.32
C SER A 56 -5.94 -2.34 1.61
N PHE A 57 -5.98 -1.44 2.59
CA PHE A 57 -5.13 -1.52 3.78
C PHE A 57 -5.91 -1.74 5.06
N ASN A 58 -5.37 -2.59 5.93
CA ASN A 58 -5.85 -2.84 7.28
C ASN A 58 -7.35 -3.18 7.28
N THR A 59 -8.19 -2.35 7.91
CA THR A 59 -9.64 -2.55 7.95
C THR A 59 -10.35 -2.37 6.60
N ALA A 60 -9.64 -1.95 5.55
CA ALA A 60 -10.13 -1.70 4.21
C ALA A 60 -11.49 -0.99 4.24
N VAL A 61 -11.49 0.26 4.69
CA VAL A 61 -12.73 1.01 4.98
C VAL A 61 -13.62 1.11 3.73
N LYS A 62 -12.99 1.12 2.54
CA LYS A 62 -13.64 1.20 1.23
C LYS A 62 -14.03 -0.15 0.62
N ALA A 63 -13.97 -1.26 1.38
CA ALA A 63 -14.23 -2.60 0.86
C ALA A 63 -15.62 -2.79 0.24
N GLU A 64 -16.64 -2.04 0.69
CA GLU A 64 -17.99 -2.09 0.11
C GLU A 64 -18.07 -1.54 -1.33
N LEU A 65 -17.04 -0.82 -1.78
CA LEU A 65 -16.93 -0.26 -3.14
C LEU A 65 -16.14 -1.17 -4.09
N LEU A 66 -15.62 -2.28 -3.58
CA LEU A 66 -14.83 -3.24 -4.36
C LEU A 66 -15.75 -4.19 -5.14
N SER A 67 -15.22 -4.71 -6.25
CA SER A 67 -15.92 -5.66 -7.12
C SER A 67 -15.23 -7.03 -7.06
N ALA A 68 -16.01 -8.09 -7.21
CA ALA A 68 -15.49 -9.44 -7.41
C ALA A 68 -14.82 -9.62 -8.79
N GLU A 69 -15.11 -8.72 -9.75
CA GLU A 69 -14.50 -8.73 -11.08
C GLU A 69 -13.05 -8.25 -11.09
N THR A 70 -12.68 -7.35 -10.16
CA THR A 70 -11.29 -6.89 -10.02
C THR A 70 -10.45 -7.92 -9.27
N VAL A 71 -9.13 -7.76 -9.30
CA VAL A 71 -8.25 -8.46 -8.36
C VAL A 71 -8.19 -7.61 -7.09
N ASN A 72 -8.42 -8.21 -5.93
CA ASN A 72 -8.41 -7.52 -4.65
C ASN A 72 -7.26 -8.04 -3.78
N VAL A 73 -6.39 -7.12 -3.35
CA VAL A 73 -5.26 -7.42 -2.45
C VAL A 73 -5.46 -6.69 -1.14
N PHE A 74 -5.61 -7.44 -0.05
CA PHE A 74 -5.81 -6.88 1.29
C PHE A 74 -4.50 -6.94 2.07
N VAL A 75 -3.92 -5.77 2.37
CA VAL A 75 -2.64 -5.66 3.07
C VAL A 75 -2.90 -5.37 4.54
N HIS A 76 -2.38 -6.22 5.42
CA HIS A 76 -2.57 -6.10 6.87
C HIS A 76 -1.22 -5.85 7.54
N GLY A 77 -1.13 -4.73 8.27
CA GLY A 77 0.03 -4.45 9.11
C GLY A 77 -0.04 -5.24 10.41
N TYR A 78 1.10 -5.80 10.83
CA TYR A 78 1.22 -6.48 12.12
C TYR A 78 1.38 -5.49 13.27
N HIS A 79 0.64 -5.69 14.36
CA HIS A 79 0.83 -4.98 15.62
C HIS A 79 1.62 -5.86 16.59
N GLY A 80 2.93 -5.62 16.70
CA GLY A 80 3.84 -6.50 17.42
C GLY A 80 3.58 -6.64 18.92
N GLN A 81 2.99 -5.63 19.58
CA GLN A 81 2.72 -5.68 21.02
C GLN A 81 1.48 -6.52 21.38
N ASP A 82 0.45 -6.44 20.53
CA ASP A 82 -0.84 -7.10 20.78
C ASP A 82 -1.03 -8.35 19.91
N PHE A 83 0.03 -8.77 19.21
CA PHE A 83 0.10 -9.99 18.40
C PHE A 83 -1.06 -10.17 17.41
N HIS A 84 -1.52 -9.09 16.78
CA HIS A 84 -2.62 -9.14 15.82
C HIS A 84 -2.30 -8.42 14.52
N PHE A 85 -3.11 -8.66 13.50
CA PHE A 85 -3.07 -7.94 12.23
C PHE A 85 -4.21 -6.95 12.15
N PHE A 86 -3.91 -5.71 11.77
CA PHE A 86 -4.96 -4.71 11.59
C PHE A 86 -5.93 -5.13 10.49
N GLY A 87 -7.23 -5.11 10.82
CA GLY A 87 -8.30 -5.51 9.90
C GLY A 87 -8.53 -7.01 9.77
N LEU A 88 -7.87 -7.83 10.59
CA LEU A 88 -8.24 -9.23 10.79
C LEU A 88 -8.95 -9.39 12.15
N PRO A 89 -10.02 -10.22 12.24
CA PRO A 89 -10.69 -10.90 11.12
C PRO A 89 -11.32 -9.91 10.13
N CYS A 90 -11.40 -10.33 8.87
CA CYS A 90 -11.94 -9.51 7.80
C CYS A 90 -13.39 -9.09 8.07
N ARG A 91 -13.75 -7.89 7.59
CA ARG A 91 -15.13 -7.42 7.58
C ARG A 91 -16.00 -8.37 6.71
N PRO A 92 -17.31 -8.52 7.00
CA PRO A 92 -18.19 -9.41 6.23
C PRO A 92 -18.22 -9.16 4.72
N CYS A 93 -18.07 -7.91 4.27
CA CYS A 93 -17.99 -7.58 2.85
C CYS A 93 -16.72 -8.13 2.17
N ILE A 94 -15.59 -8.11 2.87
CA ILE A 94 -14.34 -8.70 2.39
C ILE A 94 -14.46 -10.23 2.37
N THR A 95 -15.01 -10.83 3.42
CA THR A 95 -15.29 -12.27 3.46
C THR A 95 -16.15 -12.70 2.28
N ARG A 96 -17.21 -11.94 1.96
CA ARG A 96 -18.05 -12.17 0.77
C ARG A 96 -17.26 -12.10 -0.54
N LEU A 97 -16.32 -11.17 -0.69
CA LEU A 97 -15.47 -11.11 -1.90
C LEU A 97 -14.60 -12.37 -2.04
N PHE A 98 -14.02 -12.85 -0.94
CA PHE A 98 -13.27 -14.12 -0.94
C PHE A 98 -14.16 -15.32 -1.28
N GLU A 99 -15.41 -15.35 -0.81
CA GLU A 99 -16.37 -16.42 -1.14
C GLU A 99 -16.81 -16.37 -2.62
N GLN A 100 -17.06 -15.17 -3.14
CA GLN A 100 -17.54 -14.97 -4.51
C GLN A 100 -16.45 -15.16 -5.57
N SER A 101 -15.22 -14.77 -5.27
CA SER A 101 -14.10 -14.83 -6.22
C SER A 101 -12.77 -15.12 -5.51
N PRO A 102 -12.63 -16.33 -4.93
CA PRO A 102 -11.44 -16.72 -4.16
C PRO A 102 -10.16 -16.68 -5.00
N GLN A 103 -10.28 -16.86 -6.31
CA GLN A 103 -9.16 -16.83 -7.24
C GLN A 103 -8.61 -15.42 -7.49
N ARG A 104 -9.38 -14.39 -7.12
CA ARG A 104 -9.06 -12.97 -7.35
C ARG A 104 -8.81 -12.20 -6.05
N CYS A 105 -8.83 -12.87 -4.91
CA CYS A 105 -8.60 -12.25 -3.61
C CYS A 105 -7.32 -12.79 -2.99
N PHE A 106 -6.48 -11.87 -2.50
CA PHE A 106 -5.18 -12.17 -1.91
C PHE A 106 -4.98 -11.35 -0.63
N SER A 107 -4.18 -11.88 0.29
CA SER A 107 -3.77 -11.15 1.48
C SER A 107 -2.26 -10.96 1.52
N LEU A 108 -1.80 -9.79 1.93
CA LEU A 108 -0.39 -9.48 2.20
C LEU A 108 -0.26 -9.15 3.68
N LEU A 109 0.58 -9.88 4.39
CA LEU A 109 0.88 -9.66 5.80
C LEU A 109 2.27 -9.02 5.88
N VAL A 110 2.35 -7.82 6.46
CA VAL A 110 3.60 -7.05 6.53
C VAL A 110 3.96 -6.71 7.98
N GLY A 111 5.27 -6.69 8.27
CA GLY A 111 5.75 -6.38 9.63
C GLY A 111 5.73 -7.59 10.57
N VAL A 112 5.70 -8.80 10.04
CA VAL A 112 5.52 -10.01 10.84
C VAL A 112 6.78 -10.28 11.65
N VAL A 113 6.72 -10.22 12.97
CA VAL A 113 7.89 -10.47 13.85
C VAL A 113 7.85 -11.83 14.55
N ASN A 114 6.82 -12.64 14.30
CA ASN A 114 6.67 -13.99 14.86
C ASN A 114 6.54 -15.01 13.73
N PRO A 115 7.10 -16.23 13.88
CA PRO A 115 6.95 -17.27 12.88
C PRO A 115 5.49 -17.58 12.59
N MET A 116 5.12 -17.65 11.31
CA MET A 116 3.79 -18.02 10.87
C MET A 116 3.87 -19.11 9.82
N SER A 117 2.88 -20.02 9.83
CA SER A 117 2.73 -20.98 8.73
C SER A 117 2.29 -20.24 7.47
N ALA A 118 2.91 -20.59 6.35
CA ALA A 118 2.47 -20.10 5.05
C ALA A 118 1.03 -20.58 4.79
N LEU A 119 0.18 -19.64 4.38
CA LEU A 119 -1.18 -19.92 3.92
C LEU A 119 -1.25 -19.71 2.41
N PRO A 120 -2.05 -20.49 1.67
CA PRO A 120 -2.27 -20.25 0.25
C PRO A 120 -2.77 -18.82 0.01
N ARG A 121 -2.31 -18.18 -1.06
CA ARG A 121 -2.73 -16.82 -1.47
C ARG A 121 -2.47 -15.73 -0.43
N VAL A 122 -1.55 -16.01 0.50
CA VAL A 122 -1.03 -15.06 1.46
C VAL A 122 0.45 -14.84 1.17
N ALA A 123 0.83 -13.58 0.94
CA ALA A 123 2.24 -13.20 0.99
C ALA A 123 2.58 -12.77 2.41
N ILE A 124 3.72 -13.23 2.93
CA ILE A 124 4.18 -12.91 4.28
C ILE A 124 5.53 -12.21 4.16
N TYR A 125 5.61 -11.00 4.70
CA TYR A 125 6.86 -10.26 4.83
C TYR A 125 7.23 -10.12 6.30
N GLU A 126 8.24 -10.88 6.70
CA GLU A 126 8.81 -10.86 8.04
C GLU A 126 9.63 -9.57 8.26
N ASP A 127 9.48 -8.97 9.43
CA ASP A 127 10.09 -7.70 9.84
C ASP A 127 9.92 -6.60 8.76
N ARG A 128 11.02 -6.13 8.16
CA ARG A 128 10.99 -5.15 7.08
C ARG A 128 11.25 -5.84 5.76
N ILE A 129 10.40 -5.56 4.77
CA ILE A 129 10.68 -5.89 3.38
C ILE A 129 12.04 -5.25 3.04
N PRO A 130 13.04 -6.03 2.60
CA PRO A 130 14.43 -5.57 2.46
C PRO A 130 14.65 -4.74 1.19
N LEU A 131 13.81 -3.72 1.01
CA LEU A 131 13.88 -2.74 -0.07
C LEU A 131 14.52 -1.44 0.44
N PRO A 132 15.37 -0.76 -0.36
CA PRO A 132 16.14 0.40 0.10
C PRO A 132 15.30 1.46 0.84
N SER A 133 14.15 1.87 0.27
CA SER A 133 13.27 2.88 0.87
C SER A 133 12.69 2.50 2.23
N LEU A 134 12.61 1.21 2.55
CA LEU A 134 12.12 0.69 3.84
C LEU A 134 13.28 0.43 4.82
N LEU A 135 14.46 0.06 4.30
CA LEU A 135 15.69 -0.05 5.09
C LEU A 135 16.16 1.32 5.58
N ASP A 136 16.08 2.34 4.72
CA ASP A 136 16.45 3.73 4.99
C ASP A 136 15.37 4.51 5.76
N TYR A 137 14.27 3.86 6.13
CA TYR A 137 13.16 4.50 6.80
C TYR A 137 13.59 5.10 8.17
N PRO A 138 13.28 6.38 8.45
CA PRO A 138 13.68 7.04 9.68
C PRO A 138 13.24 6.28 10.93
N ARG A 139 14.20 6.01 11.83
CA ARG A 139 13.93 5.28 13.09
C ARG A 139 13.55 6.21 14.23
N ILE A 140 14.11 7.41 14.26
CA ILE A 140 13.99 8.38 15.36
C ILE A 140 13.42 9.69 14.82
N ARG A 141 12.50 10.29 15.57
CA ARG A 141 11.92 11.62 15.29
C ARG A 141 12.91 12.72 15.67
N PRO A 142 12.73 13.96 15.15
CA PRO A 142 13.48 15.12 15.65
C PRO A 142 13.37 15.33 17.17
N SER A 143 12.27 14.88 17.80
CA SER A 143 12.08 14.93 19.25
C SER A 143 12.82 13.85 20.06
N GLY A 144 13.59 12.97 19.40
CA GLY A 144 14.32 11.86 20.04
C GLY A 144 13.49 10.60 20.32
N LYS A 145 12.15 10.64 20.15
CA LYS A 145 11.28 9.46 20.27
C LYS A 145 11.32 8.59 19.01
N PRO A 146 11.18 7.26 19.10
CA PRO A 146 11.15 6.40 17.93
C PRO A 146 9.88 6.62 17.07
N PHE A 147 10.02 6.38 15.78
CA PHE A 147 8.88 6.06 14.91
C PHE A 147 8.48 4.60 15.13
N ALA A 148 7.19 4.30 14.97
CA ALA A 148 6.69 2.93 15.04
C ALA A 148 7.13 2.08 13.84
N GLY A 149 7.48 2.73 12.72
CA GLY A 149 7.87 2.10 11.47
C GLY A 149 7.09 2.69 10.28
N PRO A 150 7.29 2.14 9.07
CA PRO A 150 6.53 2.51 7.89
C PRO A 150 5.04 2.19 8.05
N SER A 151 4.17 3.02 7.47
CA SER A 151 2.75 2.71 7.39
C SER A 151 2.49 1.46 6.53
N THR A 152 1.39 0.74 6.77
CA THR A 152 0.99 -0.40 5.92
C THR A 152 0.91 -0.01 4.45
N GLY A 153 0.35 1.19 4.19
CA GLY A 153 0.26 1.75 2.84
C GLY A 153 1.63 1.98 2.20
N PHE A 154 2.59 2.51 2.96
CA PHE A 154 3.94 2.75 2.45
C PHE A 154 4.71 1.45 2.17
N ASN A 155 4.59 0.44 3.04
CA ASN A 155 5.18 -0.89 2.78
C ASN A 155 4.71 -1.46 1.44
N ALA A 156 3.39 -1.46 1.20
CA ALA A 156 2.82 -1.94 -0.05
C ALA A 156 3.24 -1.07 -1.24
N MET A 157 3.22 0.25 -1.08
CA MET A 157 3.59 1.18 -2.16
C MET A 157 5.03 0.96 -2.63
N VAL A 158 5.98 0.83 -1.70
CA VAL A 158 7.39 0.54 -2.05
C VAL A 158 7.52 -0.83 -2.70
N LEU A 159 6.79 -1.85 -2.21
CA LEU A 159 6.80 -3.19 -2.79
C LEU A 159 6.31 -3.19 -4.26
N PHE A 160 5.13 -2.62 -4.52
CA PHE A 160 4.57 -2.57 -5.87
C PHE A 160 5.39 -1.65 -6.79
N ASP A 161 5.96 -0.55 -6.27
CA ASP A 161 6.85 0.30 -7.06
C ASP A 161 8.15 -0.41 -7.45
N TRP A 162 8.67 -1.25 -6.56
CA TRP A 162 9.84 -2.08 -6.85
C TRP A 162 9.52 -3.19 -7.86
N LEU A 163 8.39 -3.89 -7.70
CA LEU A 163 7.94 -4.96 -8.60
C LEU A 163 7.74 -4.45 -10.04
N ARG A 164 7.11 -3.27 -10.24
CA ARG A 164 6.97 -2.70 -11.60
C ARG A 164 8.29 -2.37 -12.30
N GLY A 165 9.40 -2.30 -11.55
CA GLY A 165 10.75 -2.13 -12.10
C GLY A 165 11.40 -3.43 -12.56
N ARG A 166 10.74 -4.59 -12.37
CA ARG A 166 11.29 -5.91 -12.67
C ARG A 166 10.77 -6.48 -14.00
N PRO A 167 11.54 -7.37 -14.65
CA PRO A 167 11.07 -8.10 -15.82
C PRO A 167 9.77 -8.84 -15.53
N GLY A 168 8.81 -8.77 -16.47
CA GLY A 168 7.51 -9.44 -16.34
C GLY A 168 6.39 -8.60 -15.74
N TYR A 169 6.69 -7.40 -15.22
CA TYR A 169 5.67 -6.46 -14.70
C TYR A 169 5.65 -5.18 -15.53
N SER A 170 4.46 -4.73 -15.93
CA SER A 170 4.30 -3.54 -16.79
C SER A 170 3.13 -2.63 -16.40
N TYR A 171 2.50 -2.88 -15.26
CA TYR A 171 1.35 -2.11 -14.80
C TYR A 171 1.71 -0.67 -14.44
N GLU A 172 0.71 0.22 -14.53
CA GLU A 172 0.77 1.52 -13.88
C GLU A 172 0.50 1.39 -12.38
N LEU A 173 1.22 2.14 -11.55
CA LEU A 173 0.99 2.20 -10.11
C LEU A 173 0.30 3.53 -9.75
N LEU A 174 -0.92 3.42 -9.25
CA LEU A 174 -1.78 4.56 -8.92
C LEU A 174 -2.06 4.62 -7.42
N ALA A 175 -2.22 5.83 -6.88
CA ALA A 175 -2.54 6.07 -5.48
C ALA A 175 -3.79 6.94 -5.35
N LEU A 176 -4.86 6.39 -4.79
CA LEU A 176 -6.13 7.08 -4.53
C LEU A 176 -6.24 7.47 -3.05
N GLY A 177 -6.41 8.78 -2.79
CA GLY A 177 -6.61 9.34 -1.45
C GLY A 177 -5.38 9.35 -0.53
N PHE A 178 -4.17 9.22 -1.09
CA PHE A 178 -2.90 9.40 -0.37
C PHE A 178 -2.59 10.89 -0.17
N SER A 179 -3.41 11.54 0.62
CA SER A 179 -3.54 12.99 0.62
C SER A 179 -4.15 13.49 1.94
N ASN A 180 -4.17 14.82 2.14
CA ASN A 180 -4.53 15.44 3.41
C ASN A 180 -5.97 15.98 3.45
N GLU A 181 -6.82 15.71 2.45
CA GLU A 181 -8.17 16.32 2.40
C GLU A 181 -9.07 15.88 3.56
N ALA A 182 -8.87 14.67 4.10
CA ALA A 182 -9.62 14.19 5.25
C ALA A 182 -8.87 13.11 6.05
N GLY A 183 -9.35 12.88 7.27
CA GLY A 183 -8.81 11.88 8.18
C GLY A 183 -7.68 12.41 9.07
N THR A 184 -7.34 11.64 10.10
CA THR A 184 -6.20 11.94 10.97
C THR A 184 -5.09 10.94 10.70
N LEU A 185 -3.93 11.46 10.32
CA LEU A 185 -2.72 10.65 10.18
C LEU A 185 -2.20 10.27 11.57
N TRP A 186 -2.05 8.96 11.83
CA TRP A 186 -1.48 8.50 13.09
C TRP A 186 -0.03 8.99 13.20
N LYS A 187 0.29 9.73 14.27
CA LYS A 187 1.60 10.36 14.43
C LYS A 187 2.76 9.35 14.55
N GLY A 188 2.48 8.04 14.63
CA GLY A 188 3.47 6.97 14.74
C GLY A 188 4.44 6.83 13.55
N HIS A 189 4.05 7.29 12.37
CA HIS A 189 4.81 7.17 11.12
C HIS A 189 5.60 8.44 10.75
N ALA A 190 6.66 8.26 9.97
CA ALA A 190 7.47 9.33 9.38
C ALA A 190 6.81 9.86 8.11
N TRP A 191 5.66 10.52 8.25
CA TRP A 191 4.85 10.98 7.12
C TRP A 191 5.56 11.91 6.14
N ASP A 192 6.49 12.73 6.62
CA ASP A 192 7.28 13.61 5.75
C ASP A 192 8.18 12.79 4.82
N TYR A 193 8.78 11.71 5.32
CA TYR A 193 9.57 10.79 4.53
C TYR A 193 8.71 10.04 3.51
N GLU A 194 7.57 9.48 3.93
CA GLU A 194 6.66 8.75 3.04
C GLU A 194 6.14 9.63 1.91
N ARG A 195 5.78 10.88 2.21
CA ARG A 195 5.33 11.86 1.21
C ARG A 195 6.46 12.27 0.27
N ALA A 196 7.63 12.58 0.80
CA ALA A 196 8.77 12.98 -0.03
C ALA A 196 9.17 11.84 -0.99
N TRP A 197 9.16 10.60 -0.51
CA TRP A 197 9.38 9.43 -1.34
C TRP A 197 8.31 9.32 -2.44
N MET A 198 7.02 9.41 -2.10
CA MET A 198 5.94 9.31 -3.08
C MET A 198 6.04 10.41 -4.16
N GLN A 199 6.38 11.64 -3.77
CA GLN A 199 6.58 12.76 -4.69
C GLN A 199 7.77 12.57 -5.64
N ALA A 200 8.82 11.89 -5.17
CA ALA A 200 9.99 11.55 -5.99
C ALA A 200 9.79 10.27 -6.83
N SER A 201 8.77 9.46 -6.51
CA SER A 201 8.44 8.22 -7.21
C SER A 201 7.74 8.48 -8.56
N ARG A 202 7.51 7.41 -9.33
CA ARG A 202 6.63 7.45 -10.51
C ARG A 202 5.18 7.03 -10.20
N VAL A 203 4.82 6.89 -8.92
CA VAL A 203 3.44 6.60 -8.50
C VAL A 203 2.55 7.77 -8.90
N ARG A 204 1.48 7.49 -9.65
CA ARG A 204 0.53 8.52 -10.08
C ARG A 204 -0.54 8.71 -9.02
N VAL A 205 -0.59 9.87 -8.40
CA VAL A 205 -1.66 10.22 -7.45
C VAL A 205 -2.92 10.62 -8.22
N ILE A 206 -4.05 10.01 -7.87
CA ILE A 206 -5.36 10.29 -8.47
C ILE A 206 -6.05 11.36 -7.62
N ALA A 207 -6.53 12.41 -8.29
CA ALA A 207 -7.32 13.45 -7.65
C ALA A 207 -8.72 12.94 -7.31
N LEU A 208 -9.25 13.34 -6.16
CA LEU A 208 -10.60 12.93 -5.74
C LEU A 208 -11.67 13.75 -6.47
N GLU A 209 -12.75 13.11 -6.92
CA GLU A 209 -13.88 13.72 -7.64
C GLU A 209 -14.57 14.83 -6.84
N ASN A 210 -14.69 14.65 -5.52
CA ASN A 210 -15.30 15.67 -4.65
C ASN A 210 -14.38 16.87 -4.41
N THR A 211 -13.13 16.82 -4.86
CA THR A 211 -12.25 18.00 -4.92
C THR A 211 -12.57 18.81 -6.17
N GLY A 212 -13.80 19.31 -6.26
CA GLY A 212 -14.22 20.34 -7.23
C GLY A 212 -13.45 21.67 -7.12
N LYS A 213 -12.32 21.71 -6.42
CA LYS A 213 -11.36 22.81 -6.38
C LYS A 213 -9.95 22.21 -6.38
N ARG A 214 -9.15 22.58 -7.38
CA ARG A 214 -7.71 22.32 -7.51
C ARG A 214 -6.95 22.99 -6.36
N TRP A 215 -6.38 22.23 -5.42
CA TRP A 215 -5.46 22.76 -4.40
C TRP A 215 -4.25 21.83 -4.19
N TRP A 216 -3.48 21.55 -5.25
CA TRP A 216 -2.17 20.89 -5.09
C TRP A 216 -1.05 21.95 -5.02
N TRP A 217 -0.43 22.06 -3.84
CA TRP A 217 1.00 22.22 -3.45
C TRP A 217 1.99 23.09 -4.32
N PRO A 218 2.99 23.82 -3.74
CA PRO A 218 3.68 23.54 -2.48
C PRO A 218 3.81 24.65 -1.42
N TRP A 219 3.93 24.21 -0.17
CA TRP A 219 4.58 24.94 0.91
C TRP A 219 6.03 25.28 0.51
N ARG A 220 6.37 26.57 0.51
CA ARG A 220 7.76 27.04 0.49
C ARG A 220 8.34 26.98 1.91
N PRO A 221 9.59 26.57 2.12
CA PRO A 221 10.29 26.89 3.36
C PRO A 221 10.42 28.42 3.44
N GLY A 222 10.10 28.99 4.60
CA GLY A 222 10.16 30.42 4.85
C GLY A 222 11.51 31.00 4.42
N GLY A 223 11.50 31.75 3.32
CA GLY A 223 12.62 32.59 2.92
C GLY A 223 12.80 33.72 3.93
N ARG A 224 14.05 33.91 4.37
CA ARG A 224 14.51 35.05 5.15
C ARG A 224 13.89 36.35 4.66
N LYS A 225 13.34 37.16 5.57
CA LYS A 225 13.30 38.60 5.38
C LYS A 225 14.45 39.19 6.18
N GLY A 226 15.50 39.58 5.46
CA GLY A 226 16.33 40.69 5.86
C GLY A 226 15.60 41.98 5.47
N GLN A 227 15.36 42.83 6.45
CA GLN A 227 15.59 44.27 6.48
C GLN A 227 15.42 44.71 7.93
#